data_AF-A0AAE5HVS1-F1
#
_entry.id   AF-A0AAE5HVS1-F1
#
_cell.length_a   1.000
_cell.length_b   1.000
_cell.length_c   1.000
_cell.angle_alpha   90.00
_cell.angle_beta   90.00
_cell.angle_gamma   90.00
#
_symmetry.space_group_name_H-M   'P 1'
#
loop_
_entity.id
_entity.type
_entity.pdbx_description
1 polymer ?
#
loop_
_entity_poly.entity_id
_entity_poly.type
_entity_poly.pdbx_seq_one_letter_code
_entity_poly.pdbx_strand_id
1 'polypeptide(L)' 'MTKMTIIRVLDEETFFIDAGHSACIKQHQFIEVLNAKHSYKNLAQVVDVYDDYALCRKLGSKRVFFGDVIQPRQ' A
#
# COMPACT_ATOMS: atom_id res chain seq x y z
N MET A 1 11.73 -7.51 10.24
CA MET A 1 10.43 -7.06 9.71
C MET A 1 10.39 -7.38 8.24
N THR A 2 9.41 -8.17 7.82
CA THR A 2 9.20 -8.49 6.40
C THR A 2 8.82 -7.21 5.67
N LYS A 3 9.52 -6.87 4.59
CA LYS A 3 9.16 -5.71 3.77
C LYS A 3 7.85 -6.03 3.06
N MET A 4 6.87 -5.16 3.22
CA MET A 4 5.62 -5.22 2.47
C MET A 4 5.77 -4.38 1.19
N THR A 5 5.13 -4.81 0.11
CA THR A 5 5.25 -4.22 -1.21
C THR A 5 3.92 -4.17 -1.95
N ILE A 6 3.84 -3.28 -2.94
CA ILE A 6 2.74 -3.28 -3.92
C ILE A 6 2.91 -4.47 -4.87
N ILE A 7 1.97 -5.41 -4.85
CA ILE A 7 1.98 -6.61 -5.70
C ILE A 7 1.19 -6.44 -7.00
N ARG A 8 0.29 -5.45 -7.08
CA ARG A 8 -0.48 -5.19 -8.30
C ARG A 8 -1.03 -3.77 -8.30
N VAL A 9 -0.87 -3.04 -9.39
CA VAL A 9 -1.58 -1.77 -9.65
C VAL A 9 -2.78 -2.10 -10.54
N LEU A 10 -3.97 -1.63 -10.15
CA LEU A 10 -5.20 -1.90 -10.89
C LEU A 10 -5.55 -0.75 -11.84
N ASP A 11 -5.42 0.47 -11.33
CA ASP A 11 -5.70 1.71 -12.06
C ASP A 11 -4.87 2.87 -11.47
N GLU A 12 -5.23 4.12 -11.79
CA GLU A 12 -4.50 5.31 -11.32
C GLU A 12 -4.66 5.58 -9.82
N GLU A 13 -5.67 5.00 -9.18
CA GLU A 13 -6.05 5.25 -7.79
C GLU A 13 -5.92 4.01 -6.90
N THR A 14 -6.05 2.79 -7.42
CA THR A 14 -6.15 1.57 -6.62
C THR A 14 -5.06 0.53 -6.92
N PHE A 15 -4.64 -0.14 -5.86
CA PHE A 15 -3.57 -1.15 -5.90
C PHE A 15 -3.66 -2.15 -4.76
N PHE A 16 -3.05 -3.33 -4.93
CA PHE A 16 -2.92 -4.36 -3.91
C PHE A 16 -1.54 -4.36 -3.26
N ILE A 17 -1.50 -4.66 -1.97
CA ILE A 17 -0.28 -4.92 -1.19
C ILE A 17 -0.22 -6.38 -0.73
N ASP A 18 0.98 -6.93 -0.52
CA ASP A 18 1.26 -8.27 0.04
C ASP A 18 1.07 -8.36 1.55
N ALA A 19 0.07 -7.66 2.08
CA ALA A 19 -0.21 -7.64 3.50
C ALA A 19 -1.73 -7.56 3.75
N GLY A 20 -2.25 -8.54 4.46
CA GLY A 20 -3.66 -8.67 4.84
C GLY A 20 -3.86 -8.81 6.34
N HIS A 21 -4.90 -9.55 6.74
CA HIS A 21 -5.17 -9.89 8.14
C HIS A 21 -4.01 -10.61 8.82
N SER A 22 -3.33 -11.51 8.10
CA SER A 22 -2.13 -12.23 8.56
C SER A 22 -0.99 -11.28 8.97
N ALA A 23 -0.97 -10.07 8.42
CA ALA A 23 -0.01 -9.01 8.71
C ALA A 23 -0.58 -7.90 9.62
N CYS A 24 -1.72 -8.14 10.25
CA CYS A 24 -2.44 -7.19 11.12
C CYS A 24 -2.87 -5.89 10.42
N ILE A 25 -3.05 -5.90 9.10
CA ILE A 25 -3.60 -4.76 8.36
C ILE A 25 -5.07 -4.58 8.71
N LYS A 26 -5.48 -3.33 8.92
CA LYS A 26 -6.86 -2.97 9.27
C LYS A 26 -7.51 -2.18 8.15
N GLN A 27 -8.82 -2.37 7.98
CA GLN A 27 -9.62 -1.53 7.10
C GLN A 27 -9.52 -0.06 7.54
N HIS A 28 -9.50 0.86 6.57
CA HIS A 28 -9.31 2.30 6.76
C HIS A 28 -7.96 2.75 7.33
N GLN A 29 -7.02 1.83 7.59
CA GLN A 29 -5.67 2.17 8.01
C GLN A 29 -4.94 2.94 6.90
N PHE A 30 -4.13 3.93 7.29
CA PHE A 30 -3.25 4.62 6.35
C PHE A 30 -1.93 3.88 6.19
N ILE A 31 -1.42 3.86 4.96
CA ILE A 31 -0.10 3.32 4.63
C ILE A 31 0.72 4.37 3.89
N GLU A 32 2.02 4.41 4.18
CA GLU A 32 2.98 5.16 3.38
C GLU A 32 3.50 4.26 2.25
N VAL A 33 3.50 4.77 1.03
CA VAL A 33 4.20 4.15 -0.10
C VAL A 33 5.52 4.87 -0.28
N LEU A 34 6.60 4.13 -0.06
CA LEU A 34 7.99 4.59 -0.08
C LEU A 34 8.57 4.33 -1.48
N ASN A 35 8.80 5.41 -2.23
CA ASN A 35 9.47 5.28 -3.52
C ASN A 35 10.99 5.18 -3.30
N ALA A 36 11.60 4.08 -3.73
CA ALA A 36 13.04 3.88 -3.53
C ALA A 36 13.92 4.87 -4.32
N LYS A 37 13.38 5.43 -5.42
CA LYS A 37 14.11 6.32 -6.35
C LYS A 37 13.89 7.80 -6.08
N HIS A 38 12.88 8.15 -5.27
CA HIS A 38 12.49 9.52 -5.04
C HIS A 38 12.15 9.78 -3.57
N SER A 39 12.49 10.96 -3.08
CA SER A 39 12.26 11.36 -1.68
C SER A 39 10.80 11.61 -1.32
N TYR A 40 9.86 11.53 -2.27
CA TYR A 40 8.45 11.73 -1.99
C TYR A 40 7.80 10.47 -1.42
N LYS A 41 7.00 10.66 -0.38
CA LYS A 41 6.15 9.64 0.21
C LYS A 41 4.73 9.82 -0.32
N ASN A 42 4.17 8.74 -0.85
CA ASN A 42 2.74 8.71 -1.17
C ASN A 42 1.97 8.19 0.04
N LEU A 43 0.74 8.67 0.22
CA LEU A 43 -0.17 8.15 1.23
C LEU A 43 -1.25 7.35 0.52
N ALA A 44 -1.69 6.26 1.12
CA ALA A 44 -2.85 5.50 0.69
C ALA A 44 -3.66 5.07 1.91
N GLN A 45 -4.92 4.73 1.68
CA GLN A 45 -5.81 4.18 2.67
C GLN A 45 -6.21 2.76 2.27
N VAL A 46 -6.19 1.84 3.23
CA VAL A 46 -6.71 0.49 3.07
C VAL A 46 -8.23 0.56 2.91
N VAL A 47 -8.74 0.04 1.81
CA VAL A 47 -10.17 -0.01 1.47
C VAL A 47 -10.77 -1.33 1.94
N ASP A 48 -10.13 -2.45 1.60
CA ASP A 48 -10.56 -3.80 1.95
C ASP A 48 -9.35 -4.65 2.35
N VAL A 49 -9.56 -5.61 3.24
CA VAL A 49 -8.52 -6.50 3.75
C VAL A 49 -8.94 -7.95 3.52
N TYR A 50 -8.04 -8.74 2.96
CA TYR A 50 -8.14 -10.19 2.80
C TYR A 50 -7.08 -10.85 3.69
N ASP A 51 -6.97 -12.18 3.67
CA ASP A 51 -6.02 -12.89 4.54
C ASP A 51 -4.57 -12.46 4.31
N ASP A 52 -4.12 -12.49 3.06
CA ASP A 52 -2.71 -12.27 2.70
C ASP A 52 -2.44 -10.99 1.89
N TYR A 53 -3.49 -10.26 1.51
CA TYR A 53 -3.38 -9.01 0.77
C TYR A 53 -4.47 -8.01 1.14
N ALA A 54 -4.28 -6.75 0.78
CA ALA A 54 -5.25 -5.70 1.00
C ALA A 54 -5.35 -4.78 -0.20
N LEU A 55 -6.56 -4.33 -0.48
CA LEU A 55 -6.84 -3.32 -1.50
C LEU A 55 -6.64 -1.94 -0.88
N CYS A 56 -5.87 -1.10 -1.54
CA CYS A 56 -5.57 0.25 -1.10
C CYS A 56 -5.99 1.26 -2.17
N ARG A 57 -6.44 2.44 -1.70
CA ARG A 57 -6.68 3.63 -2.53
C ARG A 57 -5.65 4.69 -2.21
N LYS A 58 -4.93 5.13 -3.23
CA LYS A 58 -3.96 6.22 -3.18
C LYS A 58 -4.62 7.55 -2.86
N LEU A 59 -3.93 8.37 -2.07
CA LEU A 59 -4.29 9.74 -1.74
C LEU A 59 -3.24 10.67 -2.34
N GLY A 60 -3.62 11.43 -3.37
CA GLY A 60 -2.75 12.38 -4.07
C GLY A 60 -2.48 12.01 -5.53
N SER A 61 -1.69 12.83 -6.22
CA SER A 61 -1.53 12.78 -7.68
C SER A 61 -0.30 12.03 -8.19
N LYS A 62 0.67 11.71 -7.32
CA LYS A 62 1.87 10.98 -7.77
C LYS A 62 1.52 9.53 -8.10
N ARG A 63 2.26 8.93 -9.02
CA ARG A 63 2.08 7.52 -9.38
C ARG A 63 2.68 6.60 -8.32
N VAL A 64 2.16 5.38 -8.25
CA VAL A 64 2.72 4.26 -7.47
C VAL A 64 3.03 3.12 -8.44
N PHE A 65 3.98 2.27 -8.08
CA PHE A 65 4.49 1.23 -8.97
C PHE A 65 4.51 -0.13 -8.27
N PHE A 66 4.44 -1.18 -9.08
CA PHE A 66 4.72 -2.54 -8.64
C PHE A 66 6.10 -2.61 -7.96
N GLY A 67 6.17 -3.25 -6.80
CA GLY A 67 7.37 -3.40 -5.99
C GLY A 67 7.73 -2.18 -5.14
N ASP A 68 6.96 -1.08 -5.19
CA ASP A 68 7.13 0.00 -4.21
C ASP A 68 6.91 -0.54 -2.80
N VAL A 69 7.80 -0.18 -1.87
CA VAL A 69 7.74 -0.63 -0.49
C VAL A 69 6.65 0.14 0.24
N ILE A 70 5.87 -0.54 1.07
CA ILE A 70 4.86 0.10 1.90
C ILE A 70 5.20 -0.02 3.38
N GLN A 71 4.73 0.96 4.14
CA GLN A 71 4.85 0.98 5.59
C GLN A 71 3.49 1.35 6.19
N PRO A 72 2.84 0.43 6.93
CA PRO A 72 1.61 0.76 7.64
C PRO A 72 1.87 1.81 8.71
N ARG A 73 0.99 2.82 8.81
CA ARG A 73 1.01 3.77 9.93
C ARG A 73 0.33 3.12 11.14
N GLN A 74 0.93 3.28 12.31
CA GLN A 74 0.39 2.82 13.60
C GLN A 74 -0.81 3.67 14.03
#